data_AF-A0A7Y4XVW8-F1
#
_entry.id   AF-A0A7Y4XVW8-F1
#
_cell.length_a   1.000
_cell.length_b   1.000
_cell.length_c   1.000
_cell.angle_alpha   90.00
_cell.angle_beta   90.00
_cell.angle_gamma   90.00
#
_symmetry.space_group_name_H-M   'P 1'
#
loop_
_entity.id
_entity.type
_entity.pdbx_description
1 polymer ?
#
loop_
_entity_poly.entity_id
_entity_poly.type
_entity_poly.pdbx_seq_one_letter_code
_entity_poly.pdbx_strand_id
1 'polypeptide(L)'
;MLELAQEYAIPHVRLTQTDWLAPFGGSALMRNTLIQAMQTVNRPRFIAQTQAKSPIFLGLSRSGKLDYAYLATLFSRFKPGEYYELMCHPGRFNPSEIPDLKIRAYHDWEAELALLQSPHIKALYEKFGIRLSRY
;
A
#
# COMPACT_ATOMS: atom_id res chain seq x y z
N MET A 1 10.88 8.05 -13.88
CA MET A 1 10.93 7.22 -12.66
C MET A 1 11.90 6.07 -12.81
N LEU A 2 11.76 5.20 -13.82
CA LEU A 2 12.69 4.08 -14.00
C LEU A 2 14.10 4.52 -14.42
N GLU A 3 14.22 5.54 -15.26
CA GLU A 3 15.52 6.15 -15.62
C GLU A 3 16.24 6.70 -14.38
N LEU A 4 15.53 7.45 -13.53
CA LEU A 4 16.07 7.90 -12.24
C LEU A 4 16.42 6.71 -11.35
N ALA A 5 15.60 5.67 -11.26
CA ALA A 5 15.94 4.50 -10.46
C ALA A 5 17.22 3.81 -10.94
N GLN A 6 17.45 3.78 -12.25
CA GLN A 6 18.69 3.28 -12.84
C GLN A 6 19.88 4.19 -12.53
N GLU A 7 19.71 5.51 -12.68
CA GLU A 7 20.74 6.52 -12.39
C GLU A 7 21.19 6.47 -10.93
N TYR A 8 20.26 6.30 -9.99
CA TYR A 8 20.52 6.26 -8.55
C TYR A 8 20.71 4.85 -7.99
N ALA A 9 20.82 3.83 -8.86
CA ALA A 9 20.97 2.42 -8.48
C ALA A 9 19.93 1.94 -7.42
N ILE A 10 18.68 2.38 -7.55
CA ILE A 10 17.58 2.00 -6.67
C ILE A 10 17.10 0.59 -7.07
N PRO A 11 17.31 -0.44 -6.23
CA PRO A 11 17.05 -1.83 -6.61
C PRO A 11 15.56 -2.18 -6.69
N HIS A 12 14.73 -1.43 -5.96
CA HIS A 12 13.30 -1.70 -5.82
C HIS A 12 12.49 -0.46 -6.16
N VAL A 13 11.84 -0.50 -7.31
CA VAL A 13 10.86 0.51 -7.71
C VAL A 13 9.47 -0.05 -7.52
N ARG A 14 8.61 0.72 -6.85
CA ARG A 14 7.21 0.38 -6.67
C ARG A 14 6.44 0.66 -7.95
N LEU A 15 5.69 -0.34 -8.43
CA LEU A 15 4.65 -0.12 -9.43
C LEU A 15 3.32 0.03 -8.69
N THR A 16 2.73 1.23 -8.72
CA THR A 16 1.41 1.47 -8.12
C THR A 16 0.38 0.54 -8.73
N GLN A 17 -0.50 -0.02 -7.89
CA GLN A 17 -1.54 -0.92 -8.34
C GLN A 17 -2.94 -0.52 -7.88
N THR A 18 -3.93 -0.90 -8.67
CA THR A 18 -5.32 -0.77 -8.28
C THR A 18 -5.63 -1.67 -7.11
N ASP A 19 -6.28 -1.09 -6.11
CA ASP A 19 -6.80 -1.83 -4.98
C ASP A 19 -8.32 -1.91 -5.12
N TRP A 20 -8.81 -3.09 -5.49
CA TRP A 20 -10.23 -3.38 -5.68
C TRP A 20 -10.87 -3.93 -4.41
N LEU A 21 -10.58 -3.29 -3.28
CA LEU A 21 -11.22 -3.54 -2.00
C LEU A 21 -12.29 -2.49 -1.71
N ALA A 22 -13.41 -2.96 -1.16
CA ALA A 22 -14.55 -2.13 -0.80
C ALA A 22 -14.18 -1.08 0.28
N PRO A 23 -14.91 0.06 0.35
CA PRO A 23 -16.10 0.42 -0.43
C PRO A 23 -15.78 1.05 -1.78
N PHE A 24 -16.60 0.74 -2.78
CA PHE A 24 -16.54 1.34 -4.12
C PHE A 24 -17.39 2.61 -4.15
N GLY A 25 -16.81 3.74 -3.73
CA GLY A 25 -17.38 5.06 -4.01
C GLY A 25 -17.07 5.53 -5.44
N GLY A 26 -17.85 6.46 -6.00
CA GLY A 26 -17.62 6.98 -7.36
C GLY A 26 -16.21 7.56 -7.58
N SER A 27 -15.67 8.26 -6.58
CA SER A 27 -14.29 8.76 -6.60
C SER A 27 -13.25 7.64 -6.54
N ALA A 28 -13.52 6.56 -5.79
CA ALA A 28 -12.66 5.39 -5.72
C ALA A 28 -12.60 4.64 -7.05
N LEU A 29 -13.74 4.55 -7.76
CA LEU A 29 -13.80 3.97 -9.11
C LEU A 29 -12.97 4.77 -10.10
N MET A 30 -13.16 6.10 -10.16
CA MET A 30 -12.38 6.95 -11.06
C MET A 30 -10.88 6.83 -10.82
N ARG A 31 -10.45 6.91 -9.54
CA ARG A 31 -9.05 6.74 -9.15
C ARG A 31 -8.51 5.38 -9.60
N ASN A 32 -9.23 4.30 -9.32
CA ASN A 32 -8.79 2.96 -9.68
C ASN A 32 -8.71 2.80 -11.21
N THR A 33 -9.64 3.36 -11.99
CA THR A 33 -9.55 3.35 -13.45
C THR A 33 -8.30 4.08 -13.96
N LEU A 34 -7.98 5.25 -13.41
CA LEU A 34 -6.78 6.00 -13.79
C LEU A 34 -5.49 5.22 -13.47
N ILE A 35 -5.41 4.64 -12.28
CA ILE A 35 -4.27 3.82 -11.88
C ILE A 35 -4.16 2.59 -12.81
N GLN A 36 -5.27 1.93 -13.14
CA GLN A 36 -5.27 0.78 -14.04
C GLN A 36 -4.72 1.14 -15.43
N ALA A 37 -5.14 2.30 -15.95
CA ALA A 37 -4.64 2.81 -17.22
C ALA A 37 -3.13 3.06 -17.17
N MET A 38 -2.66 3.77 -16.13
CA MET A 38 -1.23 4.03 -15.92
C MET A 38 -0.43 2.74 -15.76
N GLN A 39 -0.94 1.75 -15.04
CA GLN A 39 -0.31 0.45 -14.91
C GLN A 39 -0.17 -0.24 -16.26
N THR A 40 -1.23 -0.26 -17.05
CA THR A 40 -1.26 -0.96 -18.34
C THR A 40 -0.21 -0.39 -19.29
N VAL A 41 -0.06 0.93 -19.30
CA VAL A 41 0.94 1.63 -20.11
C VAL A 41 2.36 1.38 -19.61
N ASN A 42 2.59 1.37 -18.29
CA ASN A 42 3.94 1.32 -17.72
C ASN A 42 4.47 -0.09 -17.46
N ARG A 43 3.58 -1.10 -17.35
CA ARG A 43 3.95 -2.48 -16.96
C ARG A 43 4.97 -3.15 -17.90
N PRO A 44 4.86 -3.05 -19.24
CA PRO A 44 5.85 -3.69 -20.12
C PRO A 44 7.26 -3.13 -19.92
N ARG A 45 7.38 -1.80 -19.83
CA ARG A 45 8.67 -1.13 -19.58
C ARG A 45 9.23 -1.48 -18.21
N PHE A 46 8.37 -1.53 -17.19
CA PHE A 46 8.75 -1.93 -15.85
C PHE A 46 9.33 -3.35 -15.79
N ILE A 47 8.66 -4.32 -16.42
CA ILE A 47 9.12 -5.72 -16.49
C ILE A 47 10.47 -5.81 -17.22
N ALA A 48 10.61 -5.10 -18.34
CA ALA A 48 11.84 -5.11 -19.13
C ALA A 48 13.07 -4.57 -18.35
N GLN A 49 12.87 -3.58 -17.48
CA GLN A 49 13.98 -2.90 -16.80
C GLN A 49 14.29 -3.46 -15.40
N THR A 50 13.31 -3.99 -14.68
CA THR A 50 13.52 -4.35 -13.27
C THR A 50 14.02 -5.79 -13.07
N GLN A 51 13.78 -6.71 -14.02
CA GLN A 51 14.14 -8.16 -14.02
C GLN A 51 13.76 -8.98 -12.76
N ALA A 52 13.48 -8.34 -11.62
CA ALA A 52 13.12 -8.90 -10.34
C ALA A 52 11.59 -8.94 -10.18
N LYS A 53 11.12 -9.94 -9.43
CA LYS A 53 9.72 -10.05 -9.03
C LYS A 53 9.39 -8.90 -8.06
N SER A 54 8.75 -7.84 -8.54
CA SER A 54 8.32 -6.72 -7.70
C SER A 54 7.14 -7.14 -6.81
N PRO A 55 7.10 -6.73 -5.52
CA PRO A 55 5.96 -6.97 -4.66
C PRO A 55 4.66 -6.39 -5.22
N ILE A 56 3.56 -7.07 -4.95
CA ILE A 56 2.22 -6.58 -5.25
C ILE A 56 1.89 -5.45 -4.28
N PHE A 57 1.77 -4.23 -4.79
CA PHE A 57 1.50 -3.04 -4.00
C PHE A 57 0.02 -2.93 -3.63
N LEU A 58 -0.25 -2.70 -2.34
CA LEU A 58 -1.57 -2.70 -1.71
C LEU A 58 -1.74 -1.48 -0.80
N GLY A 59 -2.94 -1.27 -0.27
CA GLY A 59 -3.20 -0.22 0.72
C GLY A 59 -3.52 1.14 0.11
N LEU A 60 -3.34 1.35 -1.19
CA LEU A 60 -3.52 2.66 -1.83
C LEU A 60 -4.92 3.27 -1.61
N SER A 61 -5.95 2.43 -1.49
CA SER A 61 -7.33 2.88 -1.31
C SER A 61 -7.66 3.31 0.13
N ARG A 62 -6.97 2.72 1.11
CA ARG A 62 -7.18 2.88 2.56
C ARG A 62 -5.98 3.50 3.28
N SER A 63 -4.97 3.93 2.53
CA SER A 63 -3.76 4.52 3.07
C SER A 63 -4.09 5.79 3.83
N GLY A 64 -3.74 5.85 5.12
CA GLY A 64 -4.16 6.90 6.05
C GLY A 64 -5.37 6.54 6.90
N LYS A 65 -6.11 5.47 6.62
CA LYS A 65 -7.24 4.97 7.42
C LYS A 65 -7.24 3.44 7.47
N LEU A 66 -6.07 2.85 7.65
CA LEU A 66 -5.93 1.41 7.79
C LEU A 66 -6.68 0.93 9.03
N ASP A 67 -7.52 -0.07 8.84
CA ASP A 67 -8.28 -0.70 9.92
C ASP A 67 -8.10 -2.23 9.90
N TYR A 68 -8.45 -2.86 11.02
CA TYR A 68 -8.32 -4.31 11.19
C TYR A 68 -9.17 -5.09 10.18
N ALA A 69 -10.39 -4.63 9.87
CA ALA A 69 -11.31 -5.33 8.98
C ALA A 69 -10.79 -5.34 7.54
N TYR A 70 -10.21 -4.24 7.09
CA TYR A 70 -9.52 -4.12 5.82
C TYR A 70 -8.34 -5.09 5.75
N LEU A 71 -7.47 -5.11 6.76
CA LEU A 71 -6.31 -6.01 6.79
C LEU A 71 -6.73 -7.48 6.80
N ALA A 72 -7.72 -7.85 7.61
CA ALA A 72 -8.22 -9.23 7.65
C ALA A 72 -8.78 -9.68 6.29
N THR A 73 -9.52 -8.79 5.62
CA THR A 73 -10.03 -9.03 4.26
C THR A 73 -8.89 -9.16 3.26
N LEU A 74 -7.91 -8.26 3.32
CA LEU A 74 -6.77 -8.25 2.42
C LEU A 74 -5.94 -9.53 2.57
N PHE A 75 -5.59 -9.91 3.79
CA PHE A 75 -4.74 -11.06 4.09
C PHE A 75 -5.41 -12.39 3.70
N SER A 76 -6.72 -12.51 3.86
CA SER A 76 -7.47 -13.69 3.39
C SER A 76 -7.41 -13.93 1.87
N ARG A 77 -7.00 -12.92 1.10
CA ARG A 77 -6.89 -12.98 -0.37
C ARG A 77 -5.46 -13.19 -0.86
N PHE A 78 -4.49 -13.27 0.05
CA PHE A 78 -3.09 -13.47 -0.33
C PHE A 78 -2.88 -14.85 -0.92
N LYS A 79 -2.03 -14.89 -1.95
CA LYS A 79 -1.57 -16.13 -2.58
C LYS A 79 -0.25 -16.55 -1.94
N PRO A 80 -0.09 -17.82 -1.55
CA PRO A 80 1.19 -18.32 -1.07
C PRO A 80 2.31 -18.10 -2.10
N GLY A 81 3.51 -17.77 -1.64
CA GLY A 81 4.69 -17.56 -2.51
C GLY A 81 4.76 -16.21 -3.23
N GLU A 82 3.81 -15.31 -2.96
CA GLU A 82 3.83 -13.93 -3.44
C GLU A 82 4.39 -12.96 -2.40
N TYR A 83 5.02 -11.90 -2.89
CA TYR A 83 5.48 -10.78 -2.06
C TYR A 83 4.48 -9.64 -2.17
N TYR A 84 4.14 -9.05 -1.04
CA TYR A 84 3.17 -7.97 -0.93
C TYR A 84 3.80 -6.77 -0.24
N GLU A 85 3.50 -5.58 -0.73
CA GLU A 85 3.89 -4.32 -0.11
C GLU A 85 2.62 -3.58 0.33
N LEU A 86 2.51 -3.27 1.62
CA LEU A 86 1.37 -2.53 2.18
C LEU A 86 1.75 -1.07 2.37
N MET A 87 1.06 -0.16 1.68
CA MET A 87 1.13 1.27 1.97
C MET A 87 0.42 1.58 3.29
N CYS A 88 1.07 2.37 4.14
CA CYS A 88 0.50 2.89 5.38
C CYS A 88 1.17 4.23 5.75
N HIS A 89 0.58 4.93 6.70
CA HIS A 89 1.05 6.18 7.27
C HIS A 89 1.01 6.16 8.81
N PRO A 90 1.60 5.15 9.49
CA PRO A 90 1.65 5.16 10.95
C PRO A 90 2.55 6.29 11.43
N GLY A 91 2.09 7.04 12.43
CA GLY A 91 2.87 8.13 12.99
C GLY A 91 2.18 8.82 14.16
N ARG A 92 2.88 9.76 14.76
CA ARG A 92 2.28 10.69 15.73
C ARG A 92 1.83 11.93 14.98
N PHE A 93 0.61 12.38 15.24
CA PHE A 93 0.10 13.59 14.62
C PHE A 93 0.64 14.82 15.35
N ASN A 94 1.23 15.76 14.59
CA ASN A 94 1.60 17.08 15.09
C ASN A 94 0.86 18.16 14.30
N PRO A 95 -0.09 18.89 14.91
CA PRO A 95 -0.84 19.94 14.22
C PRO A 95 0.01 21.12 13.76
N SER A 96 1.20 21.35 14.33
CA SER A 96 2.09 22.42 13.87
C SER A 96 2.81 22.08 12.57
N GLU A 97 3.03 20.79 12.30
CA GLU A 97 3.71 20.31 11.08
C GLU A 97 2.75 20.15 9.91
N ILE A 98 1.49 19.81 10.19
CA ILE A 98 0.48 19.55 9.16
C ILE A 98 -0.69 20.51 9.37
N PRO A 99 -0.61 21.76 8.88
CA PRO A 99 -1.68 22.75 9.03
C PRO A 99 -2.91 22.45 8.16
N ASP A 100 -2.75 21.70 7.05
CA ASP A 100 -3.81 21.44 6.09
C ASP A 100 -4.91 20.50 6.67
N LEU A 101 -6.11 21.04 6.81
CA LEU A 101 -7.28 20.32 7.31
C LEU A 101 -7.71 19.15 6.42
N LYS A 102 -7.48 19.21 5.10
CA LYS A 102 -7.83 18.11 4.19
C LYS A 102 -6.93 16.90 4.43
N ILE A 103 -5.64 17.14 4.66
CA ILE A 103 -4.68 16.08 5.00
C ILE A 103 -5.07 15.45 6.34
N ARG A 104 -5.41 16.26 7.35
CA ARG A 104 -5.89 15.78 8.66
C ARG A 104 -7.18 14.97 8.57
N ALA A 105 -8.12 15.37 7.70
CA ALA A 105 -9.37 14.64 7.51
C ALA A 105 -9.16 13.32 6.76
N TYR A 106 -8.10 13.24 5.95
CA TYR A 106 -7.76 12.06 5.16
C TYR A 106 -6.92 11.04 5.94
N HIS A 107 -6.06 11.47 6.87
CA HIS A 107 -5.15 10.61 7.62
C HIS A 107 -5.46 10.53 9.11
N ASP A 108 -5.46 9.31 9.63
CA ASP A 108 -5.50 8.95 11.04
C ASP A 108 -4.19 8.21 11.39
N TRP A 109 -3.09 8.98 11.45
CA TRP A 109 -1.74 8.44 11.67
C TRP A 109 -1.62 7.64 12.96
N GLU A 110 -2.28 8.13 14.02
CA GLU A 110 -2.18 7.55 15.35
C GLU A 110 -2.97 6.24 15.46
N ALA A 111 -4.16 6.16 14.85
CA ALA A 111 -4.91 4.91 14.80
C ALA A 111 -4.18 3.85 13.97
N GLU A 112 -3.58 4.21 12.83
CA GLU A 112 -2.77 3.27 12.05
C GLU A 112 -1.58 2.75 12.86
N LEU A 113 -0.88 3.64 13.57
CA LEU A 113 0.24 3.26 14.43
C LEU A 113 -0.22 2.30 15.54
N ALA A 114 -1.31 2.63 16.23
CA ALA A 114 -1.87 1.79 17.29
C ALA A 114 -2.30 0.42 16.76
N LEU A 115 -2.92 0.37 15.58
CA LEU A 115 -3.31 -0.88 14.91
C LEU A 115 -2.09 -1.75 14.62
N LEU A 116 -1.07 -1.20 13.96
CA LEU A 116 0.12 -1.94 13.54
C LEU A 116 0.98 -2.41 14.72
N GLN A 117 0.88 -1.74 15.87
CA GLN A 117 1.52 -2.16 17.12
C GLN A 117 0.66 -3.11 17.97
N SER A 118 -0.62 -3.32 17.61
CA SER A 118 -1.54 -4.10 18.41
C SER A 118 -1.20 -5.61 18.41
N PRO A 119 -1.44 -6.32 19.51
CA PRO A 119 -1.29 -7.79 19.55
C PRO A 119 -2.26 -8.48 18.57
N HIS A 120 -3.40 -7.86 18.25
CA HIS A 120 -4.37 -8.38 17.29
C HIS A 120 -3.81 -8.53 15.88
N ILE A 121 -2.95 -7.59 15.45
CA ILE A 121 -2.30 -7.67 14.15
C ILE A 121 -1.25 -8.78 14.11
N LYS A 122 -0.52 -9.00 15.20
CA LYS A 122 0.40 -10.13 15.29
C LYS A 122 -0.34 -11.47 15.14
N ALA A 123 -1.46 -11.64 15.85
CA ALA A 123 -2.30 -12.83 15.70
C ALA A 123 -2.86 -12.96 14.28
N LEU A 124 -3.14 -11.85 13.59
CA LEU A 124 -3.59 -11.85 12.21
C LEU A 124 -2.50 -12.34 11.24
N TYR A 125 -1.24 -11.93 11.46
CA TYR A 125 -0.11 -12.45 10.68
C TYR A 125 0.06 -13.95 10.87
N GLU A 126 0.01 -14.43 12.11
CA GLU A 126 0.10 -15.86 12.44
C GLU A 126 -1.03 -16.66 11.79
N LYS A 127 -2.28 -16.17 11.90
CA LYS A 127 -3.46 -16.81 11.30
C LYS A 127 -3.33 -17.02 9.79
N PHE A 128 -2.76 -16.04 9.07
CA PHE A 128 -2.63 -16.09 7.61
C PHE A 128 -1.23 -16.51 7.13
N GLY A 129 -0.33 -16.93 8.03
CA GLY A 129 1.02 -17.35 7.68
C GLY A 129 1.87 -16.23 7.06
N ILE A 130 1.64 -14.98 7.46
CA ILE A 130 2.33 -13.81 6.90
C ILE A 130 3.68 -13.64 7.60
N ARG A 131 4.73 -13.50 6.79
CA ARG A 131 6.07 -13.13 7.24
C ARG A 131 6.38 -11.71 6.80
N LEU A 132 6.76 -10.85 7.75
CA LEU A 132 7.24 -9.51 7.44
C LEU A 132 8.68 -9.57 6.91
N SER A 133 8.95 -8.80 5.87
CA SER A 133 10.29 -8.63 5.27
C SER A 133 10.57 -7.16 5.02
N ARG A 134 11.85 -6.81 5.06
CA ARG A 134 12.37 -5.52 4.59
C ARG A 134 12.85 -5.63 3.15
N TYR A 135 12.96 -4.50 2.48
CA TYR A 135 13.73 -4.37 1.24
C TYR A 135 15.24 -4.53 1.52
#